data_AF-A0A8J4W6T3-F1
#
_entry.id   AF-A0A8J4W6T3-F1
#
_cell.length_a   1.000
_cell.length_b   1.000
_cell.length_c   1.000
_cell.angle_alpha   90.00
_cell.angle_beta   90.00
_cell.angle_gamma   90.00
#
_symmetry.space_group_name_H-M   'P 1'
#
loop_
_entity.id
_entity.type
_entity.pdbx_description
1 polymer ?
#
loop_
_entity_poly.entity_id
_entity_poly.type
_entity_poly.pdbx_seq_one_letter_code
_entity_poly.pdbx_strand_id
1 'polypeptide(L)'
;MPAFKQQTIVDFVTAESASATQQQLQVVHNGRGFCEEANVKILETYVAEQVKNSSVDIDANLALLKLYQIYPVTANAEKTATVLVKGVMSLPSTFFTGASTMVPENTREDTNVAAVLNAGFLLQSCLFEDFWKADMTFAEKVPGFVESVRAYILGAISRSHNAIATDVFKAKLNMSDKEVADIVAAEKWTVESNLIQISPNEGNQMQAKKIQENIEFEDVLKVIHTLSR
;
A
#
# COMPACT_ATOMS: atom_id res chain seq x y z
N MET A 1 -8.22 16.23 -9.65
CA MET A 1 -8.52 15.16 -8.68
C MET A 1 -7.88 13.89 -9.22
N PRO A 2 -7.24 13.05 -8.40
CA PRO A 2 -6.66 11.81 -8.89
C PRO A 2 -7.76 10.94 -9.49
N ALA A 3 -7.44 10.18 -10.55
CA ALA A 3 -8.41 9.34 -11.26
C ALA A 3 -9.07 8.29 -10.33
N PHE A 4 -8.38 7.91 -9.25
CA PHE A 4 -8.86 6.92 -8.30
C PHE A 4 -8.63 7.40 -6.85
N LYS A 5 -9.58 7.09 -5.96
CA LYS A 5 -9.45 7.39 -4.53
C LYS A 5 -8.56 6.34 -3.86
N GLN A 6 -7.52 6.79 -3.16
CA GLN A 6 -6.70 5.95 -2.29
C GLN A 6 -7.22 6.00 -0.86
N GLN A 7 -6.84 5.00 -0.06
CA GLN A 7 -7.20 4.96 1.36
C GLN A 7 -6.50 6.08 2.13
N THR A 8 -7.19 6.60 3.15
CA THR A 8 -6.59 7.56 4.07
C THR A 8 -5.80 6.80 5.12
N ILE A 9 -4.49 7.03 5.19
CA ILE A 9 -3.65 6.52 6.28
C ILE A 9 -3.98 7.34 7.53
N VAL A 10 -4.34 6.65 8.61
CA VAL A 10 -4.67 7.23 9.91
C VAL A 10 -3.79 6.59 10.99
N ASP A 11 -3.70 7.28 12.12
CA ASP A 11 -3.07 6.78 13.33
C ASP A 11 -4.04 7.03 14.49
N PHE A 12 -4.46 5.96 15.16
CA PHE A 12 -5.37 6.04 16.30
C PHE A 12 -4.80 6.86 17.48
N VAL A 13 -3.48 7.07 17.56
CA VAL A 13 -2.82 7.88 18.58
C VAL A 13 -2.99 9.38 18.30
N THR A 14 -3.02 9.79 17.03
CA THR A 14 -3.06 11.21 16.62
C THR A 14 -4.40 11.64 15.99
N ALA A 15 -5.43 10.80 16.04
CA ALA A 15 -6.71 11.09 15.39
C ALA A 15 -7.48 12.25 16.07
N GLU A 16 -7.77 13.32 15.32
CA GLU A 16 -8.52 14.49 15.82
C GLU A 16 -10.01 14.17 16.15
N SER A 17 -10.61 13.21 15.44
CA SER A 17 -12.00 12.75 15.62
C SER A 17 -12.06 11.25 15.90
N ALA A 18 -11.40 10.83 16.97
CA ALA A 18 -11.26 9.42 17.35
C ALA A 18 -12.61 8.72 17.57
N SER A 19 -12.81 7.58 16.91
CA SER A 19 -13.93 6.67 17.17
C SER A 19 -13.85 6.10 18.60
N ALA A 20 -14.96 5.54 19.09
CA ALA A 20 -14.98 4.90 20.41
C ALA A 20 -13.90 3.79 20.53
N THR A 21 -13.68 3.04 19.44
CA THR A 21 -12.66 1.99 19.38
C THR A 21 -11.24 2.57 19.37
N GLN A 22 -11.00 3.68 18.66
CA GLN A 22 -9.70 4.38 18.69
C GLN A 22 -9.36 4.91 20.09
N GLN A 23 -10.34 5.47 20.81
CA GLN A 23 -10.15 5.92 22.18
C GLN A 23 -9.81 4.75 23.11
N GLN A 24 -10.48 3.60 22.96
CA GLN A 24 -10.15 2.39 23.71
C GLN A 24 -8.72 1.90 23.42
N LEU A 25 -8.32 1.86 22.14
CA LEU A 25 -6.96 1.48 21.75
C LEU A 25 -5.92 2.47 22.28
N GLN A 26 -6.20 3.76 22.30
CA GLN A 26 -5.30 4.77 22.85
C GLN A 26 -5.10 4.59 24.36
N VAL A 27 -6.15 4.26 25.12
CA VAL A 27 -6.05 3.94 26.55
C VAL A 27 -5.19 2.70 26.77
N VAL A 28 -5.42 1.65 25.97
CA VAL A 28 -4.65 0.39 26.04
C VAL A 28 -3.17 0.62 25.68
N HIS A 29 -2.91 1.39 24.63
CA HIS A 29 -1.56 1.75 24.17
C HIS A 29 -0.77 2.53 25.22
N ASN A 30 -1.42 3.46 25.92
CA ASN A 30 -0.80 4.23 27.00
C ASN A 30 -0.63 3.41 28.29
N GLY A 31 -1.27 2.24 28.38
CA GLY A 31 -1.13 1.28 29.47
C GLY A 31 0.08 0.35 29.30
N ARG A 32 0.25 -0.61 30.23
CA ARG A 32 1.31 -1.64 30.15
C ARG A 32 0.88 -2.93 29.43
N GLY A 33 -0.37 -2.99 28.96
CA GLY A 33 -1.03 -4.23 28.54
C GLY A 33 -1.33 -4.34 27.05
N PHE A 34 -0.67 -3.59 26.16
CA PHE A 34 -1.03 -3.60 24.74
C PHE A 34 -0.94 -4.98 24.08
N CYS A 35 0.04 -5.79 24.50
CA CYS A 35 0.24 -7.15 23.98
C CYS A 35 -0.64 -8.22 24.65
N GLU A 36 -1.74 -7.86 25.32
CA GLU A 36 -2.65 -8.83 25.96
C GLU A 36 -3.65 -9.44 24.96
N GLU A 37 -4.00 -10.71 25.17
CA GLU A 37 -4.97 -11.45 24.35
C GLU A 37 -6.34 -10.76 24.29
N ALA A 38 -6.75 -10.06 25.36
CA ALA A 38 -8.02 -9.34 25.41
C ALA A 38 -8.15 -8.24 24.34
N ASN A 39 -7.01 -7.67 23.91
CA ASN A 39 -6.99 -6.57 22.94
C ASN A 39 -7.21 -7.03 21.50
N VAL A 40 -7.05 -8.34 21.23
CA VAL A 40 -7.29 -8.91 19.89
C VAL A 40 -8.68 -8.53 19.39
N LYS A 41 -9.71 -8.67 20.23
CA LYS A 41 -11.10 -8.34 19.86
C LYS A 41 -11.31 -6.85 19.57
N ILE A 42 -10.60 -5.97 20.28
CA ILE A 42 -10.66 -4.52 20.07
C ILE A 42 -10.05 -4.19 18.70
N LEU A 43 -8.89 -4.76 18.38
CA LEU A 43 -8.23 -4.58 17.10
C LEU A 43 -9.02 -5.18 15.93
N GLU A 44 -9.64 -6.34 16.10
CA GLU A 44 -10.53 -6.94 15.09
C GLU A 44 -11.75 -6.07 14.78
N THR A 45 -12.31 -5.43 15.82
CA THR A 45 -13.40 -4.45 15.68
C THR A 45 -12.89 -3.21 14.94
N TYR A 46 -11.68 -2.76 15.26
CA TYR A 46 -11.08 -1.61 14.60
C TYR A 46 -10.78 -1.85 13.12
N VAL A 47 -10.35 -3.06 12.73
CA VAL A 47 -10.21 -3.44 11.31
C VAL A 47 -11.55 -3.33 10.57
N ALA A 48 -12.67 -3.72 11.21
CA ALA A 48 -13.98 -3.58 10.60
C ALA A 48 -14.39 -2.10 10.43
N GLU A 49 -14.07 -1.23 11.39
CA GLU A 49 -14.26 0.22 11.27
C GLU A 49 -13.43 0.82 10.13
N GLN A 50 -12.17 0.41 10.00
CA GLN A 50 -11.26 0.82 8.91
C GLN A 50 -11.80 0.45 7.52
N VAL A 51 -12.46 -0.71 7.39
CA VAL A 51 -13.14 -1.11 6.14
C VAL A 51 -14.33 -0.19 5.86
N LYS A 52 -15.15 0.12 6.88
CA LYS A 52 -16.33 0.98 6.73
C LYS A 52 -15.97 2.44 6.38
N ASN A 53 -14.90 2.94 6.97
CA ASN A 53 -14.48 4.35 6.84
C ASN A 53 -13.48 4.58 5.70
N SER A 54 -13.10 3.53 4.96
CA SER A 54 -12.05 3.59 3.93
C SER A 54 -10.71 4.18 4.43
N SER A 55 -10.39 3.96 5.71
CA SER A 55 -9.16 4.41 6.36
C SER A 55 -8.27 3.22 6.72
N VAL A 56 -6.96 3.40 6.79
CA VAL A 56 -6.03 2.32 7.14
C VAL A 56 -5.09 2.79 8.24
N ASP A 57 -4.99 1.98 9.29
CA ASP A 57 -4.04 2.19 10.38
C ASP A 57 -3.00 1.06 10.30
N ILE A 58 -1.81 1.42 9.84
CA ILE A 58 -0.75 0.45 9.56
C ILE A 58 -0.28 -0.21 10.85
N ASP A 59 -0.01 0.58 11.88
CA ASP A 59 0.57 0.09 13.13
C ASP A 59 -0.43 -0.77 13.91
N ALA A 60 -1.70 -0.37 13.98
CA ALA A 60 -2.74 -1.19 14.60
C ALA A 60 -2.94 -2.53 13.89
N ASN A 61 -2.89 -2.54 12.56
CA ASN A 61 -3.06 -3.77 11.77
C ASN A 61 -1.86 -4.72 11.90
N LEU A 62 -0.64 -4.18 11.92
CA LEU A 62 0.57 -4.97 12.17
C LEU A 62 0.61 -5.50 13.61
N ALA A 63 0.13 -4.71 14.58
CA ALA A 63 -0.04 -5.16 15.96
C ALA A 63 -1.03 -6.33 16.07
N LEU A 64 -2.15 -6.29 15.35
CA LEU A 64 -3.10 -7.41 15.31
C LEU A 64 -2.45 -8.70 14.79
N LEU A 65 -1.75 -8.62 13.66
CA LEU A 65 -1.01 -9.78 13.13
C LEU A 65 0.04 -10.28 14.12
N LYS A 66 0.72 -9.37 14.82
CA LYS A 66 1.69 -9.73 15.84
C LYS A 66 1.03 -10.46 17.02
N LEU A 67 -0.13 -10.01 17.48
CA LEU A 67 -0.88 -10.69 18.53
C LEU A 67 -1.34 -12.08 18.10
N TYR A 68 -1.75 -12.27 16.84
CA TYR A 68 -2.06 -13.61 16.33
C TYR A 68 -0.85 -14.55 16.32
N GLN A 69 0.37 -14.03 16.13
CA GLN A 69 1.59 -14.85 16.29
C GLN A 69 1.85 -15.24 17.75
N ILE A 70 1.57 -14.34 18.70
CA ILE A 70 1.77 -14.58 20.14
C ILE A 70 0.68 -15.53 20.67
N TYR A 71 -0.55 -15.38 20.19
CA TYR A 71 -1.74 -16.14 20.61
C TYR A 71 -2.39 -16.85 19.40
N PRO A 72 -1.82 -17.96 18.90
CA PRO A 72 -2.32 -18.63 17.69
C PRO A 72 -3.78 -19.08 17.76
N VAL A 73 -4.30 -19.38 18.96
CA VAL A 73 -5.69 -19.79 19.21
C VAL A 73 -6.69 -18.69 18.82
N THR A 74 -6.26 -17.43 18.87
CA THR A 74 -7.10 -16.28 18.51
C THR A 74 -7.04 -15.92 17.03
N ALA A 75 -6.15 -16.55 16.26
CA ALA A 75 -5.91 -16.16 14.88
C ALA A 75 -7.16 -16.41 14.02
N ASN A 76 -7.62 -15.35 13.35
CA ASN A 76 -8.76 -15.40 12.45
C ASN A 76 -8.30 -15.19 11.00
N ALA A 77 -8.56 -16.18 10.15
CA ALA A 77 -8.16 -16.15 8.74
C ALA A 77 -8.85 -15.01 7.96
N GLU A 78 -10.13 -14.75 8.20
CA GLU A 78 -10.89 -13.69 7.53
C GLU A 78 -10.34 -12.29 7.88
N LYS A 79 -10.02 -12.06 9.16
CA LYS A 79 -9.41 -10.80 9.61
C LYS A 79 -7.98 -10.64 9.08
N THR A 80 -7.22 -11.72 9.05
CA THR A 80 -5.88 -11.75 8.44
C THR A 80 -5.94 -11.39 6.95
N ALA A 81 -6.86 -12.00 6.20
CA ALA A 81 -7.08 -11.69 4.79
C ALA A 81 -7.51 -10.22 4.61
N THR A 82 -8.41 -9.71 5.45
CA THR A 82 -8.85 -8.31 5.41
C THR A 82 -7.68 -7.34 5.61
N VAL A 83 -6.80 -7.60 6.59
CA VAL A 83 -5.60 -6.79 6.82
C VAL A 83 -4.67 -6.80 5.60
N LEU A 84 -4.48 -7.96 4.97
CA LEU A 84 -3.68 -8.06 3.75
C LEU A 84 -4.31 -7.28 2.58
N VAL A 85 -5.63 -7.33 2.42
CA VAL A 85 -6.35 -6.54 1.40
C VAL A 85 -6.14 -5.04 1.64
N LYS A 86 -6.25 -4.57 2.89
CA LYS A 86 -5.93 -3.18 3.26
C LYS A 86 -4.47 -2.83 2.93
N GLY A 87 -3.55 -3.77 3.12
CA GLY A 87 -2.16 -3.68 2.69
C GLY A 87 -2.01 -3.44 1.19
N VAL A 88 -2.66 -4.28 0.37
CA VAL A 88 -2.66 -4.14 -1.08
C VAL A 88 -3.24 -2.78 -1.52
N MET A 89 -4.33 -2.34 -0.90
CA MET A 89 -4.96 -1.05 -1.20
C MET A 89 -4.11 0.17 -0.79
N SER A 90 -3.06 -0.05 0.01
CA SER A 90 -2.14 1.00 0.48
C SER A 90 -0.85 1.06 -0.34
N LEU A 91 -0.69 0.24 -1.39
CA LEU A 91 0.47 0.32 -2.29
C LEU A 91 0.56 1.73 -2.90
N PRO A 92 1.77 2.32 -2.97
CA PRO A 92 3.11 1.70 -2.89
C PRO A 92 3.72 1.60 -1.48
N SER A 93 2.96 1.78 -0.41
CA SER A 93 3.47 1.62 0.96
C SER A 93 4.07 0.22 1.20
N THR A 94 5.05 0.13 2.11
CA THR A 94 5.66 -1.13 2.54
C THR A 94 4.76 -1.95 3.47
N PHE A 95 3.57 -1.45 3.81
CA PHE A 95 2.62 -2.10 4.70
C PHE A 95 2.28 -3.53 4.27
N PHE A 96 1.95 -3.77 3.00
CA PHE A 96 1.66 -5.13 2.51
C PHE A 96 2.85 -6.08 2.71
N THR A 97 4.08 -5.62 2.41
CA THR A 97 5.29 -6.41 2.62
C THR A 97 5.44 -6.79 4.09
N GLY A 98 5.27 -5.84 5.01
CA GLY A 98 5.32 -6.12 6.46
C GLY A 98 4.21 -7.05 6.93
N ALA A 99 2.98 -6.88 6.43
CA ALA A 99 1.86 -7.76 6.76
C ALA A 99 2.09 -9.19 6.26
N SER A 100 2.63 -9.35 5.04
CA SER A 100 2.87 -10.66 4.41
C SER A 100 3.87 -11.54 5.16
N THR A 101 4.86 -10.92 5.83
CA THR A 101 5.85 -11.60 6.67
C THR A 101 5.32 -11.93 8.06
N MET A 102 4.24 -11.26 8.48
CA MET A 102 3.64 -11.46 9.81
C MET A 102 2.39 -12.34 9.82
N VAL A 103 1.96 -12.86 8.67
CA VAL A 103 0.85 -13.81 8.57
C VAL A 103 1.12 -15.05 9.44
N PRO A 104 0.22 -15.39 10.39
CA PRO A 104 0.33 -16.62 11.18
C PRO A 104 0.33 -17.88 10.33
N GLU A 105 1.07 -18.91 10.75
CA GLU A 105 1.19 -20.17 9.99
C GLU A 105 -0.15 -20.91 9.87
N ASN A 106 -0.97 -20.88 10.93
CA ASN A 106 -2.27 -21.54 10.97
C ASN A 106 -3.35 -20.91 10.06
N THR A 107 -3.18 -19.66 9.65
CA THR A 107 -4.10 -18.98 8.73
C THR A 107 -3.53 -18.84 7.32
N ARG A 108 -2.25 -19.16 7.12
CA ARG A 108 -1.55 -18.96 5.84
C ARG A 108 -2.09 -19.84 4.72
N GLU A 109 -2.51 -21.06 5.04
CA GLU A 109 -3.08 -22.00 4.06
C GLU A 109 -4.57 -21.75 3.76
N ASP A 110 -5.21 -20.80 4.45
CA ASP A 110 -6.59 -20.41 4.13
C ASP A 110 -6.66 -19.87 2.70
N THR A 111 -7.67 -20.31 1.96
CA THR A 111 -7.86 -19.96 0.55
C THR A 111 -7.87 -18.44 0.33
N ASN A 112 -8.51 -17.67 1.20
CA ASN A 112 -8.61 -16.22 1.04
C ASN A 112 -7.26 -15.54 1.34
N VAL A 113 -6.56 -16.00 2.39
CA VAL A 113 -5.24 -15.47 2.75
C VAL A 113 -4.23 -15.75 1.64
N ALA A 114 -4.17 -16.99 1.15
CA ALA A 114 -3.29 -17.39 0.05
C ALA A 114 -3.59 -16.62 -1.24
N ALA A 115 -4.87 -16.43 -1.58
CA ALA A 115 -5.29 -15.66 -2.75
C ALA A 115 -4.81 -14.20 -2.68
N VAL A 116 -5.02 -13.53 -1.54
CA VAL A 116 -4.59 -12.13 -1.36
C VAL A 116 -3.07 -11.99 -1.33
N LEU A 117 -2.35 -12.95 -0.74
CA LEU A 117 -0.88 -12.98 -0.76
C LEU A 117 -0.36 -13.07 -2.20
N ASN A 118 -0.92 -13.97 -3.00
CA ASN A 118 -0.56 -14.11 -4.41
C ASN A 118 -0.90 -12.84 -5.20
N ALA A 119 -2.09 -12.26 -4.98
CA ALA A 119 -2.52 -11.04 -5.64
C ALA A 119 -1.59 -9.86 -5.35
N GLY A 120 -1.19 -9.67 -4.09
CA GLY A 120 -0.23 -8.63 -3.73
C GLY A 120 1.18 -8.87 -4.28
N PHE A 121 1.64 -10.12 -4.36
CA PHE A 121 2.90 -10.46 -5.03
C PHE A 121 2.89 -10.11 -6.52
N LEU A 122 1.81 -10.42 -7.23
CA LEU A 122 1.65 -10.08 -8.65
C LEU A 122 1.67 -8.56 -8.86
N LEU A 123 1.01 -7.79 -8.00
CA LEU A 123 1.03 -6.32 -8.06
C LEU A 123 2.42 -5.74 -7.79
N GLN A 124 3.10 -6.20 -6.75
CA GLN A 124 4.47 -5.74 -6.44
C GLN A 124 5.48 -6.12 -7.53
N SER A 125 5.25 -7.23 -8.22
CA SER A 125 6.06 -7.68 -9.36
C SER A 125 5.65 -7.03 -10.70
N CYS A 126 4.69 -6.09 -10.69
CA CYS A 126 4.15 -5.42 -11.86
C CYS A 126 3.52 -6.36 -12.92
N LEU A 127 3.10 -7.56 -12.51
CA LEU A 127 2.43 -8.56 -13.35
C LEU A 127 0.91 -8.31 -13.36
N PHE A 128 0.51 -7.13 -13.86
CA PHE A 128 -0.87 -6.65 -13.76
C PHE A 128 -1.89 -7.50 -14.53
N GLU A 129 -1.53 -8.03 -15.71
CA GLU A 129 -2.43 -8.85 -16.51
C GLU A 129 -2.75 -10.19 -15.84
N ASP A 130 -1.79 -10.78 -15.15
CA ASP A 130 -1.98 -12.02 -14.40
C ASP A 130 -2.72 -11.78 -13.09
N PHE A 131 -2.54 -10.60 -12.47
CA PHE A 131 -3.33 -10.17 -11.33
C PHE A 131 -4.83 -10.17 -11.66
N TRP A 132 -5.24 -9.65 -12.83
CA TRP A 132 -6.66 -9.62 -13.22
C TRP A 132 -7.27 -11.01 -13.49
N LYS A 133 -6.44 -12.05 -13.65
CA LYS A 133 -6.90 -13.44 -13.81
C LYS A 133 -6.99 -14.20 -12.49
N ALA A 134 -6.42 -13.65 -11.41
CA ALA A 134 -6.42 -14.28 -10.09
C ALA A 134 -7.81 -14.19 -9.43
N ASP A 135 -8.09 -15.11 -8.50
CA ASP A 135 -9.31 -15.05 -7.69
C ASP A 135 -9.22 -13.90 -6.68
N MET A 136 -10.08 -12.89 -6.86
CA MET A 136 -10.18 -11.72 -6.00
C MET A 136 -11.54 -11.61 -5.31
N THR A 137 -12.36 -12.67 -5.35
CA THR A 137 -13.74 -12.65 -4.84
C THR A 137 -13.86 -12.21 -3.39
N PHE A 138 -12.87 -12.52 -2.55
CA PHE A 138 -12.80 -12.03 -1.17
C PHE A 138 -12.41 -10.55 -1.10
N ALA A 139 -11.36 -10.16 -1.83
CA ALA A 139 -10.82 -8.81 -1.81
C ALA A 139 -11.80 -7.77 -2.38
N GLU A 140 -12.57 -8.14 -3.40
CA GLU A 140 -13.61 -7.30 -4.02
C GLU A 140 -14.76 -6.95 -3.07
N LYS A 141 -14.97 -7.71 -1.99
CA LYS A 141 -15.96 -7.37 -0.95
C LYS A 141 -15.54 -6.14 -0.15
N VAL A 142 -14.26 -5.80 -0.13
CA VAL A 142 -13.75 -4.61 0.56
C VAL A 142 -14.02 -3.38 -0.33
N PRO A 143 -14.80 -2.40 0.15
CA PRO A 143 -15.14 -1.23 -0.65
C PRO A 143 -13.91 -0.48 -1.15
N GLY A 144 -13.88 -0.15 -2.45
CA GLY A 144 -12.80 0.63 -3.05
C GLY A 144 -11.55 -0.19 -3.44
N PHE A 145 -11.59 -1.53 -3.33
CA PHE A 145 -10.44 -2.40 -3.63
C PHE A 145 -9.93 -2.22 -5.06
N VAL A 146 -10.82 -2.36 -6.05
CA VAL A 146 -10.47 -2.29 -7.47
C VAL A 146 -9.94 -0.90 -7.84
N GLU A 147 -10.55 0.16 -7.31
CA GLU A 147 -10.12 1.53 -7.51
C GLU A 147 -8.74 1.78 -6.92
N SER A 148 -8.46 1.26 -5.72
CA SER A 148 -7.15 1.42 -5.08
C SER A 148 -6.04 0.70 -5.86
N VAL A 149 -6.32 -0.50 -6.36
CA VAL A 149 -5.38 -1.24 -7.21
C VAL A 149 -5.13 -0.51 -8.52
N ARG A 150 -6.18 -0.02 -9.19
CA ARG A 150 -6.04 0.79 -10.41
C ARG A 150 -5.27 2.08 -10.16
N ALA A 151 -5.44 2.72 -9.00
CA ALA A 151 -4.65 3.88 -8.58
C ALA A 151 -3.15 3.56 -8.53
N TYR A 152 -2.80 2.40 -7.95
CA TYR A 152 -1.42 1.94 -7.88
C TYR A 152 -0.85 1.65 -9.27
N ILE A 153 -1.57 0.90 -10.11
CA ILE A 153 -1.15 0.57 -11.48
C ILE A 153 -0.93 1.84 -12.30
N LEU A 154 -1.87 2.80 -12.22
CA LEU A 154 -1.76 4.09 -12.88
C LEU A 154 -0.52 4.87 -12.42
N GLY A 155 -0.27 4.91 -11.10
CA GLY A 155 0.92 5.53 -10.53
C GLY A 155 2.22 4.87 -10.99
N ALA A 156 2.24 3.54 -11.11
CA ALA A 156 3.40 2.80 -11.61
C ALA A 156 3.67 3.10 -13.10
N ILE A 157 2.62 3.11 -13.94
CA ILE A 157 2.73 3.44 -15.37
C ILE A 157 3.21 4.88 -15.55
N SER A 158 2.59 5.84 -14.84
CA SER A 158 2.93 7.26 -14.91
C SER A 158 4.41 7.54 -14.62
N ARG A 159 5.00 6.81 -13.67
CA ARG A 159 6.41 6.96 -13.28
C ARG A 159 7.40 6.24 -14.20
N SER A 160 6.96 5.22 -14.93
CA SER A 160 7.87 4.33 -15.68
C SER A 160 7.86 4.54 -17.19
N HIS A 161 6.84 5.17 -17.75
CA HIS A 161 6.66 5.30 -19.20
C HIS A 161 6.52 6.76 -19.61
N ASN A 162 7.29 7.19 -20.62
CA ASN A 162 7.04 8.46 -21.32
C ASN A 162 5.86 8.36 -22.29
N ALA A 163 5.72 7.20 -22.94
CA ALA A 163 4.63 6.90 -23.85
C ALA A 163 4.23 5.43 -23.75
N ILE A 164 2.95 5.12 -23.88
CA ILE A 164 2.42 3.75 -23.80
C ILE A 164 1.32 3.52 -24.85
N ALA A 165 1.35 2.37 -25.52
CA ALA A 165 0.30 2.01 -26.46
C ALA A 165 -1.04 1.83 -25.75
N THR A 166 -2.13 2.34 -26.34
CA THR A 166 -3.45 2.31 -25.70
C THR A 166 -3.89 0.88 -25.36
N ASP A 167 -3.56 -0.09 -26.21
CA ASP A 167 -3.94 -1.50 -26.01
C ASP A 167 -3.22 -2.14 -24.81
N VAL A 168 -1.94 -1.80 -24.61
CA VAL A 168 -1.17 -2.25 -23.44
C VAL A 168 -1.67 -1.57 -22.17
N PHE A 169 -2.01 -0.28 -22.24
CA PHE A 169 -2.59 0.45 -21.12
C PHE A 169 -3.94 -0.16 -20.68
N LYS A 170 -4.81 -0.48 -21.65
CA LYS A 170 -6.08 -1.17 -21.43
C LYS A 170 -5.89 -2.53 -20.77
N ALA A 171 -4.97 -3.35 -21.28
CA ALA A 171 -4.69 -4.68 -20.73
C ALA A 171 -4.20 -4.60 -19.27
N LYS A 172 -3.35 -3.62 -18.95
CA LYS A 172 -2.82 -3.43 -17.59
C LYS A 172 -3.87 -2.99 -16.58
N LEU A 173 -4.85 -2.17 -16.97
CA LEU A 173 -5.89 -1.67 -16.07
C LEU A 173 -7.20 -2.49 -16.08
N ASN A 174 -7.34 -3.38 -17.07
CA ASN A 174 -8.55 -4.16 -17.34
C ASN A 174 -9.80 -3.25 -17.43
N MET A 175 -9.78 -2.34 -18.42
CA MET A 175 -10.81 -1.31 -18.62
C MET A 175 -11.24 -1.18 -20.08
N SER A 176 -12.41 -0.59 -20.30
CA SER A 176 -12.96 -0.28 -21.61
C SER A 176 -12.38 1.01 -22.20
N ASP A 177 -12.50 1.21 -23.52
CA ASP A 177 -12.00 2.40 -24.22
C ASP A 177 -12.55 3.72 -23.67
N LYS A 178 -13.80 3.72 -23.20
CA LYS A 178 -14.46 4.90 -22.65
C LYS A 178 -13.81 5.36 -21.35
N GLU A 179 -13.52 4.43 -20.46
CA GLU A 179 -12.93 4.74 -19.16
C GLU A 179 -11.47 5.19 -19.30
N VAL A 180 -10.75 4.66 -20.29
CA VAL A 180 -9.39 5.14 -20.62
C VAL A 180 -9.40 6.60 -21.05
N ALA A 181 -10.39 7.03 -21.83
CA ALA A 181 -10.52 8.45 -22.22
C ALA A 181 -10.74 9.36 -21.01
N ASP A 182 -11.58 8.93 -20.05
CA ASP A 182 -11.83 9.68 -18.81
C ASP A 182 -10.55 9.80 -17.95
N ILE A 183 -9.74 8.74 -17.87
CA ILE A 183 -8.47 8.74 -17.14
C ILE A 183 -7.45 9.66 -17.80
N VAL A 184 -7.31 9.58 -19.13
CA VAL A 184 -6.41 10.44 -19.91
C VAL A 184 -6.77 11.92 -19.70
N ALA A 185 -8.07 12.24 -19.68
CA ALA A 185 -8.54 13.59 -19.39
C ALA A 185 -8.24 14.02 -17.94
N ALA A 186 -8.44 13.13 -16.97
CA ALA A 186 -8.17 13.40 -15.55
C ALA A 186 -6.68 13.64 -15.26
N GLU A 187 -5.80 12.85 -15.89
CA GLU A 187 -4.33 12.92 -15.73
C GLU A 187 -3.66 13.93 -16.68
N LYS A 188 -4.44 14.60 -17.53
CA LYS A 188 -3.97 15.58 -18.53
C LYS A 188 -2.93 14.98 -19.49
N TRP A 189 -3.16 13.76 -19.94
CA TRP A 189 -2.34 13.07 -20.95
C TRP A 189 -2.88 13.35 -22.37
N THR A 190 -2.06 13.12 -23.39
CA THR A 190 -2.47 13.25 -24.79
C THR A 190 -2.42 11.91 -25.51
N VAL A 191 -3.26 11.74 -26.54
CA VAL A 191 -3.27 10.52 -27.36
C VAL A 191 -2.93 10.88 -28.80
N GLU A 192 -1.85 10.30 -29.32
CA GLU A 192 -1.42 10.45 -30.71
C GLU A 192 -1.48 9.09 -31.41
N SER A 193 -2.39 8.93 -32.37
CA SER A 193 -2.46 7.76 -33.27
C SER A 193 -2.27 6.38 -32.60
N ASN A 194 -2.92 6.16 -31.43
CA ASN A 194 -2.84 4.95 -30.59
C ASN A 194 -1.71 4.89 -29.54
N LEU A 195 -1.02 6.00 -29.29
CA LEU A 195 0.02 6.14 -28.28
C LEU A 195 -0.39 7.22 -27.27
N ILE A 196 -0.49 6.84 -25.99
CA ILE A 196 -0.75 7.77 -24.89
C ILE A 196 0.59 8.37 -24.47
N GLN A 197 0.72 9.69 -24.58
CA GLN A 197 1.85 10.46 -24.07
C GLN A 197 1.59 10.85 -22.62
N ILE A 198 2.47 10.41 -21.74
CA ILE A 198 2.38 10.65 -20.30
C ILE A 198 3.10 11.94 -19.98
N SER A 199 2.44 12.81 -19.23
CA SER A 199 3.02 14.09 -18.82
C SER A 199 4.32 13.87 -18.02
N PRO A 200 5.40 14.60 -18.34
CA PRO A 200 6.67 14.43 -17.65
C PRO A 200 6.54 14.70 -16.15
N ASN A 201 7.09 13.80 -15.34
CA ASN A 201 7.12 13.90 -13.88
C ASN A 201 8.52 13.54 -13.35
N GLU A 202 8.76 13.79 -12.06
CA GLU A 202 10.07 13.55 -11.43
C GLU A 202 10.59 12.10 -11.58
N GLY A 203 9.68 11.12 -11.64
CA GLY A 203 10.04 9.70 -11.79
C GLY A 203 10.27 9.26 -13.23
N ASN A 204 9.61 9.91 -14.18
CA ASN A 204 9.65 9.57 -15.61
C ASN A 204 10.76 10.32 -16.36
N GLN A 205 11.29 11.39 -15.77
CA GLN A 205 12.39 12.15 -16.34
C GLN A 205 13.74 11.57 -15.93
N MET A 206 14.68 11.53 -16.88
CA MET A 206 16.06 11.17 -16.60
C MET A 206 16.69 12.24 -15.68
N GLN A 207 16.85 11.92 -14.40
CA GLN A 207 17.59 12.75 -13.47
C GLN A 207 19.07 12.39 -13.55
N ALA A 208 19.86 13.23 -14.23
CA ALA A 208 21.31 13.11 -14.20
C ALA A 208 21.82 13.41 -12.78
N LYS A 209 22.19 12.37 -12.02
CA LYS A 209 22.93 12.56 -10.77
C LYS A 209 24.29 13.16 -11.12
N LYS A 210 24.46 14.45 -10.89
CA LYS A 210 25.78 15.09 -10.96
C LYS A 210 26.59 14.58 -9.77
N ILE A 211 27.44 13.59 -10.02
CA ILE A 211 28.44 13.13 -9.05
C ILE A 211 29.56 14.18 -9.10
N GLN A 212 29.37 15.26 -8.36
CA GLN A 212 30.45 16.15 -7.99
C GLN A 212 30.63 15.97 -6.49
N GLU A 213 31.77 15.39 -6.10
CA GLU A 213 32.14 15.33 -4.69
C GLU A 213 32.40 16.76 -4.22
N ASN A 214 31.46 17.31 -3.46
CA ASN A 214 31.64 18.60 -2.80
C ASN A 214 32.50 18.36 -1.56
N ILE A 215 33.82 18.34 -1.73
CA ILE A 215 34.75 18.32 -0.59
C ILE A 215 34.79 19.74 -0.04
N GLU A 216 34.11 19.98 1.07
CA GLU A 216 34.16 21.26 1.76
C GLU A 216 35.50 21.43 2.49
N PHE A 217 35.96 22.67 2.63
CA PHE A 217 37.24 22.97 3.27
C PHE A 217 37.33 22.40 4.69
N GLU A 218 36.21 22.39 5.42
CA GLU A 218 36.10 21.80 6.76
C GLU A 218 36.41 20.29 6.79
N ASP A 219 36.09 19.56 5.73
CA ASP A 219 36.40 18.13 5.64
C ASP A 219 37.90 17.89 5.42
N VAL A 220 38.56 18.81 4.72
CA VAL A 220 40.02 18.81 4.55
C VAL A 220 40.73 19.20 5.85
N LEU A 221 40.19 20.16 6.61
CA LEU A 221 40.75 20.58 7.90
C LEU A 221 40.82 19.43 8.91
N LYS A 222 39.81 18.55 8.96
CA LYS A 222 39.82 17.35 9.82
C LYS A 222 41.01 16.43 9.49
N VAL A 223 41.33 16.26 8.21
CA VAL A 223 42.47 15.45 7.76
C VAL A 223 43.79 16.14 8.11
N ILE A 224 43.91 17.44 7.83
CA ILE A 224 45.12 18.22 8.13
C ILE A 224 45.43 18.19 9.63
N HIS A 225 44.44 18.40 10.50
CA HIS A 225 44.63 18.37 11.95
C HIS A 225 45.05 16.99 12.48
N THR A 226 44.62 15.91 11.81
CA THR A 226 45.03 14.55 12.16
C THR A 226 46.46 14.25 11.71
N LEU A 227 46.87 14.80 10.56
CA LEU A 227 48.22 14.65 10.00
C LEU A 227 49.26 15.59 10.63
N SER A 228 48.83 16.69 11.26
CA SER A 228 49.73 17.67 11.89
C SER A 228 50.08 17.36 13.35
N ARG A 229 49.68 16.19 13.87
CA ARG A 229 49.99 15.71 15.22
C ARG A 229 51.02 14.59 15.15
#